data_AF-A0A1M6G1A2-F1
#
_entry.id   AF-A0A1M6G1A2-F1
#
_cell.length_a   1.000
_cell.length_b   1.000
_cell.length_c   1.000
_cell.angle_alpha   90.00
_cell.angle_beta   90.00
_cell.angle_gamma   90.00
#
_symmetry.space_group_name_H-M   'P 1'
#
loop_
_entity.id
_entity.type
_entity.pdbx_description
1 polymer ?
#
loop_
_entity_poly.entity_id
_entity_poly.type
_entity_poly.pdbx_seq_one_letter_code
_entity_poly.pdbx_strand_id
1 'polypeptide(L)'
;MKAITKNKRIKVIVNGREMEVYDNLTILQALLQEDVHIPHLCYDIRLERSNGNCGLCVVEVGEGDAKRDVKACQTPIQEGMVITTNSPKLKSYRKVRLEQILSDHNADCVAPCVMTCPANIDIQAYLRHAANGNFSAALQVIKDRNPFPVTCGRVCPHPCEAQCRRNLVDSPVAINHVKRFIADWDMAQEEPWLPKKKDYNDTRN
;
A
#
# COMPACT_ATOMS: atom_id res chain seq x y z
N MET A 1 12.03 -14.96 8.44
CA MET A 1 11.77 -14.88 9.89
C MET A 1 13.12 -14.84 10.61
N LYS A 2 13.53 -13.70 11.20
CA LYS A 2 14.67 -13.72 12.14
C LYS A 2 14.24 -14.61 13.31
N ALA A 3 15.06 -15.62 13.64
CA ALA A 3 14.74 -16.61 14.65
C ALA A 3 14.44 -15.95 16.01
N ILE A 4 13.23 -16.19 16.55
CA ILE A 4 12.72 -15.60 17.81
C ILE A 4 13.11 -16.48 19.02
N THR A 5 14.00 -17.44 18.86
CA THR A 5 14.21 -18.53 19.83
C THR A 5 15.12 -18.18 21.02
N LYS A 6 15.51 -16.91 21.23
CA LYS A 6 16.41 -16.51 22.33
C LYS A 6 16.06 -15.20 23.05
N ASN A 7 14.84 -14.68 22.91
CA ASN A 7 14.50 -13.38 23.50
C ASN A 7 13.85 -13.52 24.89
N LYS A 8 14.37 -12.76 25.86
CA LYS A 8 13.82 -12.69 27.22
C LYS A 8 12.50 -11.92 27.17
N ARG A 9 11.49 -12.36 27.92
CA ARG A 9 10.27 -11.57 28.13
C ARG A 9 10.52 -10.52 29.21
N ILE A 10 10.16 -9.28 28.92
CA ILE A 10 10.25 -8.16 29.85
C ILE A 10 8.85 -7.62 30.14
N LYS A 11 8.65 -7.09 31.35
CA LYS A 11 7.38 -6.50 31.77
C LYS A 11 7.34 -5.02 31.42
N VAL A 12 6.24 -4.60 30.81
CA VAL A 12 5.96 -3.20 30.47
C VAL A 12 4.50 -2.88 30.77
N ILE A 13 4.20 -1.60 30.95
CA ILE A 13 2.83 -1.12 31.19
C ILE A 13 2.38 -0.36 29.94
N VAL A 14 1.29 -0.79 29.31
CA VAL A 14 0.76 -0.17 28.10
C VAL A 14 -0.69 0.20 28.30
N ASN A 15 -1.00 1.50 28.17
CA ASN A 15 -2.34 2.05 28.44
C ASN A 15 -2.91 1.61 29.82
N GLY A 16 -2.04 1.53 30.83
CA GLY A 16 -2.40 1.11 32.19
C GLY A 16 -2.56 -0.40 32.39
N ARG A 17 -2.24 -1.23 31.38
CA ARG A 17 -2.26 -2.70 31.49
C ARG A 17 -0.84 -3.24 31.50
N GLU A 18 -0.53 -4.12 32.43
CA GLU A 18 0.72 -4.87 32.42
C GLU A 18 0.71 -5.90 31.30
N MET A 19 1.82 -5.97 30.56
CA MET A 19 2.02 -6.96 29.51
C MET A 19 3.47 -7.41 29.43
N GLU A 20 3.66 -8.64 28.96
CA GLU A 20 4.98 -9.22 28.73
C GLU A 20 5.29 -9.20 27.24
N VAL A 21 6.43 -8.60 26.89
CA VAL A 21 6.87 -8.44 25.50
C VAL A 21 8.29 -8.96 25.33
N TYR A 22 8.65 -9.35 24.11
CA TYR A 22 10.02 -9.76 23.81
C TYR A 22 10.99 -8.58 23.86
N ASP A 23 12.15 -8.82 24.46
CA ASP A 23 13.27 -7.89 24.46
C ASP A 23 13.92 -7.75 23.06
N ASN A 24 14.86 -6.81 22.95
CA ASN A 24 15.65 -6.54 21.74
C ASN A 24 14.80 -6.17 20.49
N LEU A 25 13.58 -5.68 20.72
CA LEU A 25 12.69 -5.14 19.71
C LEU A 25 12.50 -3.64 19.92
N THR A 26 12.00 -2.97 18.89
CA THR A 26 11.47 -1.61 19.06
C THR A 26 10.11 -1.67 19.75
N ILE A 27 9.68 -0.56 20.37
CA ILE A 27 8.34 -0.45 20.98
C ILE A 27 7.26 -0.86 19.97
N LEU A 28 7.36 -0.43 18.70
CA LEU A 28 6.40 -0.78 17.66
C LEU A 28 6.35 -2.30 17.41
N GLN A 29 7.51 -2.94 17.25
CA GLN A 29 7.60 -4.38 16.97
C GLN A 29 7.07 -5.22 18.12
N ALA A 30 7.47 -4.89 19.34
CA ALA A 30 7.04 -5.58 20.55
C ALA A 30 5.52 -5.51 20.73
N LEU A 31 4.93 -4.33 20.51
CA LEU A 31 3.49 -4.13 20.69
C LEU A 31 2.64 -4.70 19.54
N LEU A 32 3.14 -4.70 18.31
CA LEU A 32 2.45 -5.35 17.18
C LEU A 32 2.34 -6.87 17.34
N GLN A 33 3.29 -7.52 18.02
CA GLN A 33 3.23 -8.97 18.28
C GLN A 33 2.14 -9.35 19.28
N GLU A 34 1.82 -8.44 20.20
CA GLU A 34 0.77 -8.59 21.22
C GLU A 34 -0.54 -7.91 20.79
N ASP A 35 -0.72 -7.71 19.47
CA ASP A 35 -1.94 -7.16 18.84
C ASP A 35 -2.30 -5.73 19.28
N VAL A 36 -1.34 -4.98 19.81
CA VAL A 36 -1.49 -3.55 20.14
C VAL A 36 -1.10 -2.71 18.93
N HIS A 37 -2.10 -2.27 18.18
CA HIS A 37 -1.88 -1.48 16.97
C HIS A 37 -1.44 -0.04 17.28
N ILE A 38 -0.27 0.34 16.74
CA ILE A 38 0.22 1.72 16.69
C ILE A 38 0.22 2.18 15.22
N PRO A 39 -0.41 3.32 14.88
CA PRO A 39 -0.42 3.81 13.50
C PRO A 39 0.99 4.02 12.94
N HIS A 40 1.28 3.48 11.76
CA HIS A 40 2.57 3.59 11.09
C HIS A 40 2.42 3.50 9.56
N LEU A 41 3.32 4.16 8.82
CA LEU A 41 3.37 4.08 7.35
C LEU A 41 4.74 3.64 6.83
N CYS A 42 5.83 4.11 7.44
CA CYS A 42 7.19 3.86 6.95
C CYS A 42 7.85 2.59 7.52
N TYR A 43 7.11 1.80 8.33
CA TYR A 43 7.61 0.55 8.89
C TYR A 43 7.17 -0.61 7.99
N ASP A 44 8.12 -1.47 7.62
CA ASP A 44 7.89 -2.73 6.92
C ASP A 44 8.82 -3.78 7.53
N ILE A 45 8.29 -4.98 7.79
CA ILE A 45 9.02 -6.09 8.42
C ILE A 45 10.22 -6.58 7.60
N ARG A 46 10.25 -6.30 6.29
CA ARG A 46 11.33 -6.68 5.37
C ARG A 46 12.51 -5.71 5.42
N LEU A 47 12.35 -4.54 6.05
CA LEU A 47 13.42 -3.55 6.18
C LEU A 47 14.20 -3.76 7.47
N GLU A 48 15.52 -3.50 7.44
CA GLU A 48 16.38 -3.66 8.62
C GLU A 48 16.07 -2.66 9.73
N ARG A 49 15.73 -1.42 9.37
CA ARG A 49 15.37 -0.33 10.30
C ARG A 49 14.31 0.57 9.68
N SER A 50 13.38 1.05 10.52
CA SER A 50 12.46 2.11 10.12
C SER A 50 13.17 3.47 10.14
N ASN A 51 12.96 4.26 9.09
CA ASN A 51 13.48 5.63 9.01
C ASN A 51 12.75 6.59 9.98
N GLY A 52 11.56 6.22 10.46
CA GLY A 52 10.78 7.04 11.38
C GLY A 52 10.31 8.38 10.80
N ASN A 53 10.32 8.54 9.47
CA ASN A 53 9.99 9.81 8.82
C ASN A 53 8.50 10.11 8.85
N CYS A 54 7.62 9.08 8.82
CA CYS A 54 6.18 9.31 8.85
C CYS A 54 5.71 9.98 10.15
N GLY A 55 6.34 9.68 11.29
CA GLY A 55 5.97 10.25 12.60
C GLY A 55 4.66 9.72 13.20
N LEU A 56 3.85 8.93 12.49
CA LEU A 56 2.56 8.44 13.01
C LEU A 56 2.71 7.51 14.23
N CYS A 57 3.87 6.84 14.33
CA CYS A 57 4.18 5.90 15.41
C CYS A 57 4.58 6.56 16.74
N VAL A 58 4.41 7.87 16.88
CA VAL A 58 4.74 8.57 18.13
C VAL A 58 3.84 8.06 19.25
N VAL A 59 4.46 7.79 20.40
CA VAL A 59 3.85 7.33 21.64
C VAL A 59 4.44 8.10 22.81
N GLU A 60 3.70 8.19 23.91
CA GLU A 60 4.17 8.83 25.14
C GLU A 60 4.80 7.75 26.04
N VAL A 61 6.01 8.02 26.54
CA VAL A 61 6.70 7.14 27.49
C VAL A 61 6.95 7.89 28.80
N GLY A 62 6.62 7.25 29.92
CA GLY A 62 6.75 7.80 31.27
C GLY A 62 5.41 8.06 31.98
N GLU A 63 5.50 8.51 33.23
CA GLU A 63 4.34 8.80 34.10
C GLU A 63 4.31 10.27 34.51
N GLY A 64 3.10 10.77 34.82
CA GLY A 64 2.89 12.15 35.28
C GLY A 64 3.42 13.20 34.31
N ASP A 65 4.15 14.19 34.86
CA ASP A 65 4.75 15.30 34.12
C ASP A 65 6.04 14.93 33.38
N ALA A 66 6.62 13.75 33.65
CA ALA A 66 7.85 13.28 33.01
C ALA A 66 7.61 12.52 31.68
N LYS A 67 6.45 12.72 31.05
CA LYS A 67 6.11 12.09 29.77
C LYS A 67 6.92 12.69 28.61
N ARG A 68 7.58 11.82 27.85
CA ARG A 68 8.28 12.19 26.62
C ARG A 68 7.62 11.54 25.40
N ASP A 69 7.55 12.30 24.31
CA ASP A 69 7.07 11.80 23.03
C ASP A 69 8.24 11.12 22.29
N VAL A 70 8.09 9.83 21.97
CA VAL A 70 9.13 9.05 21.28
C VAL A 70 8.55 8.33 20.07
N LYS A 71 9.39 8.05 19.07
CA LYS A 71 8.98 7.24 17.91
C LYS A 71 9.05 5.76 18.27
N ALA A 72 7.90 5.09 18.30
CA ALA A 72 7.85 3.67 18.66
C ALA A 72 8.66 2.78 17.71
N CYS A 73 8.78 3.15 16.44
CA CYS A 73 9.49 2.36 15.42
C CYS A 73 11.03 2.41 15.49
N GLN A 74 11.59 3.29 16.33
CA GLN A 74 13.05 3.46 16.48
C GLN A 74 13.51 3.25 17.92
N THR A 75 12.63 3.45 18.89
CA THR A 75 12.96 3.35 20.31
C THR A 75 12.96 1.88 20.73
N PRO A 76 14.08 1.34 21.24
CA PRO A 76 14.12 0.00 21.81
C PRO A 76 13.22 -0.09 23.04
N ILE A 77 12.52 -1.20 23.21
CA ILE A 77 11.71 -1.44 24.40
C ILE A 77 12.60 -1.83 25.58
N GLN A 78 12.29 -1.33 26.77
CA GLN A 78 13.03 -1.61 28.00
C GLN A 78 12.07 -2.05 29.11
N GLU A 79 12.58 -2.86 30.03
CA GLU A 79 11.84 -3.36 31.18
C GLU A 79 11.37 -2.20 32.07
N GLY A 80 10.11 -2.24 32.51
CA GLY A 80 9.50 -1.19 33.32
C GLY A 80 9.03 0.05 32.55
N MET A 81 9.10 0.05 31.21
CA MET A 81 8.55 1.16 30.43
C MET A 81 7.03 1.28 30.61
N VAL A 82 6.58 2.52 30.85
CA VAL A 82 5.16 2.89 30.84
C VAL A 82 4.86 3.63 29.54
N ILE A 83 3.98 3.07 28.71
CA ILE A 83 3.73 3.50 27.34
C ILE A 83 2.25 3.82 27.18
N THR A 84 1.95 5.04 26.76
CA THR A 84 0.60 5.43 26.33
C THR A 84 0.58 5.48 24.81
N THR A 85 -0.24 4.63 24.17
CA THR A 85 -0.36 4.59 22.70
C THR A 85 -1.52 5.42 22.18
N ASN A 86 -2.47 5.78 23.05
CA ASN A 86 -3.67 6.52 22.71
C ASN A 86 -4.00 7.57 23.79
N SER A 87 -3.87 8.84 23.43
CA SER A 87 -4.25 9.99 24.26
C SER A 87 -4.80 11.11 23.37
N PRO A 88 -5.57 12.08 23.92
CA PRO A 88 -6.04 13.23 23.14
C PRO A 88 -4.90 14.01 22.44
N LYS A 89 -3.76 14.15 23.13
CA LYS A 89 -2.54 14.78 22.58
C LYS A 89 -1.95 13.97 21.42
N LEU A 90 -1.86 12.64 21.55
CA LEU A 90 -1.38 11.79 20.44
C LEU A 90 -2.34 11.80 19.25
N LYS A 91 -3.65 11.86 19.48
CA LYS A 91 -4.65 11.97 18.40
C LYS A 91 -4.49 13.28 17.63
N SER A 92 -4.35 14.42 18.32
CA SER A 92 -4.15 15.72 17.65
C SER A 92 -2.83 15.77 16.90
N TYR A 93 -1.75 15.27 17.48
CA TYR A 93 -0.45 15.14 16.82
C TYR A 93 -0.54 14.31 15.54
N ARG A 94 -1.14 13.12 15.61
CA ARG A 94 -1.28 12.22 14.45
C ARG A 94 -2.17 12.82 13.37
N LYS A 95 -3.22 13.57 13.75
CA LYS A 95 -4.07 14.30 12.79
C LYS A 95 -3.27 15.32 12.00
N VAL A 96 -2.58 16.23 12.68
CA VAL A 96 -1.73 17.25 12.02
C VAL A 96 -0.63 16.59 11.19
N ARG A 97 -0.02 15.51 11.71
CA ARG A 97 1.04 14.82 10.97
C ARG A 97 0.52 14.15 9.70
N LEU A 98 -0.67 13.56 9.74
CA LEU A 98 -1.32 12.98 8.57
C LEU A 98 -1.70 14.07 7.57
N GLU A 99 -2.21 15.22 8.03
CA GLU A 99 -2.51 16.39 7.18
C GLU A 99 -1.25 16.88 6.44
N GLN A 100 -0.11 16.94 7.12
CA GLN A 100 1.18 17.29 6.48
C GLN A 100 1.63 16.25 5.45
N ILE A 101 1.44 14.96 5.72
CA ILE A 101 1.77 13.90 4.74
C ILE A 101 0.88 14.03 3.50
N LEU A 102 -0.38 14.40 3.70
CA LEU A 102 -1.38 14.51 2.65
C LEU A 102 -1.34 15.86 1.90
N SER A 103 -0.63 16.88 2.39
CA SER A 103 -0.60 18.20 1.75
C SER A 103 -0.05 18.14 0.33
N ASP A 104 0.94 17.26 0.11
CA ASP A 104 1.56 17.04 -1.19
C ASP A 104 1.04 15.75 -1.86
N HIS A 105 0.09 15.06 -1.21
CA HIS A 105 -0.56 13.92 -1.82
C HIS A 105 -1.49 14.41 -2.93
N ASN A 106 -1.19 14.02 -4.16
CA ASN A 106 -1.91 14.43 -5.36
C ASN A 106 -3.33 13.83 -5.51
N ALA A 107 -3.90 13.28 -4.43
CA ALA A 107 -5.26 12.76 -4.30
C ALA A 107 -5.74 11.83 -5.43
N ASP A 108 -4.82 11.17 -6.13
CA ASP A 108 -5.15 10.12 -7.11
C ASP A 108 -5.48 8.82 -6.40
N CYS A 109 -6.58 8.79 -5.65
CA CYS A 109 -7.15 7.52 -5.18
C CYS A 109 -7.45 6.59 -6.38
N VAL A 110 -7.69 7.18 -7.57
CA VAL A 110 -7.77 6.50 -8.85
C VAL A 110 -6.86 7.20 -9.85
N ALA A 111 -6.02 6.45 -10.55
CA ALA A 111 -5.09 7.03 -11.52
C ALA A 111 -5.83 7.68 -12.70
N PRO A 112 -5.32 8.80 -13.25
CA PRO A 112 -5.97 9.53 -14.35
C PRO A 112 -6.12 8.68 -15.61
N CYS A 113 -5.20 7.75 -15.85
CA CYS A 113 -5.30 6.82 -16.98
C CYS A 113 -6.52 5.89 -16.87
N VAL A 114 -6.89 5.46 -15.65
CA VAL A 114 -8.09 4.65 -15.40
C VAL A 114 -9.34 5.51 -15.55
N MET A 115 -9.38 6.67 -14.88
CA MET A 115 -10.52 7.60 -14.91
C MET A 115 -10.91 8.06 -16.32
N THR A 116 -9.92 8.23 -17.19
CA THR A 116 -10.13 8.70 -18.58
C THR A 116 -10.39 7.56 -19.55
N CYS A 117 -10.17 6.31 -19.15
CA CYS A 117 -10.47 5.16 -19.98
C CYS A 117 -11.99 4.94 -20.02
N PRO A 118 -12.64 4.99 -21.20
CA PRO A 118 -14.09 4.74 -21.29
C PRO A 118 -14.52 3.35 -20.81
N ALA A 119 -13.60 2.38 -20.85
CA ALA A 119 -13.81 1.01 -20.36
C ALA A 119 -13.41 0.83 -18.90
N ASN A 120 -12.89 1.87 -18.23
CA ASN A 120 -12.43 1.84 -16.84
C ASN A 120 -11.46 0.66 -16.54
N ILE A 121 -10.56 0.38 -17.49
CA ILE A 121 -9.55 -0.69 -17.37
C ILE A 121 -8.50 -0.27 -16.35
N ASP A 122 -8.08 -1.19 -15.48
CA ASP A 122 -6.93 -0.99 -14.59
C ASP A 122 -5.62 -1.00 -15.39
N ILE A 123 -5.27 0.17 -15.91
CA ILE A 123 -4.08 0.37 -16.75
C ILE A 123 -2.79 0.15 -15.96
N GLN A 124 -2.75 0.53 -14.68
CA GLN A 124 -1.56 0.35 -13.86
C GLN A 124 -1.26 -1.13 -13.63
N ALA A 125 -2.30 -1.94 -13.35
CA ALA A 125 -2.15 -3.36 -13.13
C ALA A 125 -1.63 -4.10 -14.38
N TYR A 126 -2.24 -3.90 -15.56
CA TYR A 126 -1.78 -4.62 -16.74
C TYR A 126 -0.39 -4.15 -17.20
N LEU A 127 -0.06 -2.86 -17.06
CA LEU A 127 1.28 -2.36 -17.38
C LEU A 127 2.34 -2.98 -16.46
N ARG A 128 2.04 -3.12 -15.16
CA ARG A 128 2.92 -3.82 -14.21
C ARG A 128 3.12 -5.28 -14.60
N HIS A 129 2.06 -5.99 -14.98
CA HIS A 129 2.17 -7.38 -15.43
C HIS A 129 3.00 -7.50 -16.72
N ALA A 130 2.77 -6.62 -17.69
CA ALA A 130 3.54 -6.58 -18.93
C ALA A 130 5.01 -6.26 -18.70
N ALA A 131 5.32 -5.30 -17.81
CA ALA A 131 6.70 -4.97 -17.44
C ALA A 131 7.45 -6.14 -16.79
N ASN A 132 6.73 -7.02 -16.07
CA ASN A 132 7.27 -8.24 -15.48
C ASN A 132 7.27 -9.44 -16.45
N GLY A 133 6.93 -9.24 -17.74
CA GLY A 133 6.85 -10.31 -18.74
C GLY A 133 5.65 -11.26 -18.57
N ASN A 134 4.72 -10.96 -17.64
CA ASN A 134 3.53 -11.78 -17.41
C ASN A 134 2.37 -11.31 -18.29
N PHE A 135 2.43 -11.62 -19.59
CA PHE A 135 1.43 -11.17 -20.57
C PHE A 135 0.06 -11.81 -20.36
N SER A 136 0.00 -13.06 -19.88
CA SER A 136 -1.26 -13.74 -19.56
C SER A 136 -2.03 -13.01 -18.47
N ALA A 137 -1.38 -12.64 -17.35
CA ALA A 137 -2.04 -11.86 -16.29
C ALA A 137 -2.42 -10.44 -16.77
N ALA A 138 -1.56 -9.81 -17.58
CA ALA A 138 -1.86 -8.49 -18.15
C ALA A 138 -3.12 -8.51 -19.03
N LEU A 139 -3.25 -9.55 -19.87
CA LEU A 139 -4.41 -9.74 -20.73
C LEU A 139 -5.69 -9.96 -19.91
N GLN A 140 -5.65 -10.77 -18.85
CA GLN A 140 -6.81 -11.03 -18.00
C GLN A 140 -7.35 -9.73 -17.39
N VAL A 141 -6.45 -8.85 -16.91
CA VAL A 141 -6.82 -7.51 -16.41
C VAL A 141 -7.51 -6.68 -17.49
N ILE A 142 -7.01 -6.71 -18.72
CA ILE A 142 -7.63 -5.99 -19.84
C ILE A 142 -9.02 -6.57 -20.16
N LYS A 143 -9.13 -7.89 -20.27
CA LYS A 143 -10.35 -8.58 -20.69
C LYS A 143 -11.44 -8.65 -19.59
N ASP A 144 -11.11 -8.38 -18.33
CA ASP A 144 -12.09 -8.18 -17.25
C ASP A 144 -13.08 -7.06 -17.58
N ARG A 145 -12.60 -5.99 -18.23
CA ARG A 145 -13.41 -4.81 -18.58
C ARG A 145 -13.62 -4.62 -20.07
N ASN A 146 -12.78 -5.22 -20.91
CA ASN A 146 -12.86 -5.10 -22.35
C ASN A 146 -12.70 -6.46 -23.05
N PRO A 147 -13.79 -7.14 -23.42
CA PRO A 147 -13.72 -8.45 -24.07
C PRO A 147 -13.14 -8.40 -25.50
N PHE A 148 -12.98 -7.21 -26.10
CA PHE A 148 -12.50 -7.02 -27.48
C PHE A 148 -11.21 -6.19 -27.53
N PRO A 149 -10.12 -6.60 -26.83
CA PRO A 149 -8.94 -5.78 -26.70
C PRO A 149 -8.18 -5.58 -28.01
N VAL A 150 -8.27 -6.53 -28.95
CA VAL A 150 -7.68 -6.45 -30.29
C VAL A 150 -8.28 -5.27 -31.05
N THR A 151 -9.60 -5.31 -31.31
CA THR A 151 -10.32 -4.25 -32.03
C THR A 151 -10.19 -2.91 -31.32
N CYS A 152 -10.48 -2.88 -30.01
CA CYS A 152 -10.38 -1.65 -29.23
C CYS A 152 -8.95 -1.08 -29.22
N GLY A 153 -7.91 -1.92 -29.31
CA GLY A 153 -6.53 -1.43 -29.41
C GLY A 153 -6.27 -0.64 -30.70
N ARG A 154 -6.92 -1.00 -31.82
CA ARG A 154 -6.74 -0.32 -33.11
C ARG A 154 -7.53 0.98 -33.24
N VAL A 155 -8.71 1.05 -32.62
CA VAL A 155 -9.61 2.22 -32.74
C VAL A 155 -9.52 3.18 -31.54
N CYS A 156 -8.77 2.83 -30.49
CA CYS A 156 -8.73 3.62 -29.27
C CYS A 156 -8.01 4.96 -29.50
N PRO A 157 -8.63 6.10 -29.15
CA PRO A 157 -8.02 7.44 -29.26
C PRO A 157 -7.07 7.78 -28.10
N HIS A 158 -6.72 6.78 -27.26
CA HIS A 158 -5.73 6.86 -26.18
C HIS A 158 -5.81 8.12 -25.28
N PRO A 159 -7.00 8.49 -24.74
CA PRO A 159 -7.14 9.66 -23.87
C PRO A 159 -6.33 9.54 -22.56
N CYS A 160 -6.07 8.30 -22.14
CA CYS A 160 -5.23 7.98 -20.99
C CYS A 160 -3.76 8.40 -21.17
N GLU A 161 -3.25 8.44 -22.40
CA GLU A 161 -1.89 8.92 -22.69
C GLU A 161 -1.82 10.45 -22.64
N ALA A 162 -2.88 11.13 -23.11
CA ALA A 162 -2.97 12.59 -23.04
C ALA A 162 -2.97 13.11 -21.59
N GLN A 163 -3.60 12.38 -20.66
CA GLN A 163 -3.66 12.71 -19.23
C GLN A 163 -2.57 11.99 -18.39
N CYS A 164 -1.55 11.41 -19.03
CA CYS A 164 -0.49 10.72 -18.33
C CYS A 164 0.36 11.72 -17.50
N ARG A 165 0.49 11.49 -16.20
CA ARG A 165 1.36 12.34 -15.33
C ARG A 165 2.82 12.36 -15.77
N ARG A 166 3.25 11.35 -16.51
CA ARG A 166 4.61 11.29 -17.04
C ARG A 166 4.90 12.45 -18.02
N ASN A 167 3.85 13.07 -18.59
CA ASN A 167 3.94 14.32 -19.35
C ASN A 167 4.52 15.49 -18.52
N LEU A 168 4.49 15.44 -17.18
CA LEU A 168 5.11 16.45 -16.31
C LEU A 168 6.63 16.30 -16.20
N VAL A 169 7.19 15.19 -16.69
CA VAL A 169 8.62 14.86 -16.59
C VAL A 169 9.22 14.73 -17.98
N ASP A 170 8.66 13.86 -18.82
CA ASP A 170 9.12 13.59 -20.18
C ASP A 170 7.93 13.34 -21.13
N SER A 171 7.65 12.08 -21.47
CA SER A 171 6.67 11.67 -22.49
C SER A 171 5.70 10.63 -21.92
N PRO A 172 4.47 10.53 -22.44
CA PRO A 172 3.50 9.61 -21.88
C PRO A 172 3.96 8.15 -22.07
N VAL A 173 3.48 7.27 -21.21
CA VAL A 173 3.65 5.83 -21.44
C VAL A 173 2.81 5.43 -22.66
N ALA A 174 3.35 4.59 -23.55
CA ALA A 174 2.65 4.07 -24.72
C ALA A 174 1.62 2.98 -24.34
N ILE A 175 0.65 3.37 -23.51
CA ILE A 175 -0.42 2.53 -22.91
C ILE A 175 -1.18 1.73 -23.98
N ASN A 176 -1.56 2.37 -25.09
CA ASN A 176 -2.28 1.74 -26.20
C ASN A 176 -1.39 0.72 -26.91
N HIS A 177 -0.14 1.06 -27.20
CA HIS A 177 0.80 0.14 -27.87
C HIS A 177 1.03 -1.12 -27.04
N VAL A 178 1.19 -0.98 -25.72
CA VAL A 178 1.32 -2.13 -24.82
C VAL A 178 0.05 -2.97 -24.83
N LYS A 179 -1.14 -2.35 -24.74
CA LYS A 179 -2.42 -3.08 -24.84
C LYS A 179 -2.54 -3.85 -26.16
N ARG A 180 -2.19 -3.22 -27.29
CA ARG A 180 -2.21 -3.85 -28.63
C ARG A 180 -1.28 -5.05 -28.68
N PHE A 181 -0.05 -4.88 -28.22
CA PHE A 181 0.92 -5.96 -28.16
C PHE A 181 0.40 -7.15 -27.35
N ILE A 182 -0.14 -6.92 -26.15
CA ILE A 182 -0.70 -7.98 -25.30
C ILE A 182 -1.86 -8.71 -25.99
N ALA A 183 -2.76 -7.95 -26.62
CA ALA A 183 -3.90 -8.52 -27.33
C ALA A 183 -3.48 -9.35 -28.54
N ASP A 184 -2.46 -8.90 -29.28
CA ASP A 184 -1.93 -9.61 -30.44
C ASP A 184 -1.15 -10.86 -30.02
N TRP A 185 -0.40 -10.76 -28.92
CA TRP A 185 0.29 -11.89 -28.31
C TRP A 185 -0.68 -13.01 -27.92
N ASP A 186 -1.82 -12.67 -27.31
CA ASP A 186 -2.87 -13.64 -26.95
C ASP A 186 -3.52 -14.29 -28.18
N MET A 187 -3.79 -13.50 -29.22
CA MET A 187 -4.33 -14.03 -30.49
C MET A 187 -3.37 -14.98 -31.21
N ALA A 188 -2.07 -14.87 -30.95
CA ALA A 188 -1.04 -15.75 -31.50
C ALA A 188 -0.83 -17.04 -30.70
N GLN A 189 -1.49 -17.19 -29.53
CA GLN A 189 -1.44 -18.43 -28.76
C GLN A 189 -2.35 -19.50 -29.38
N GLU A 190 -2.03 -20.77 -29.17
CA GLU A 190 -2.88 -21.89 -29.60
C GLU A 190 -4.27 -21.85 -28.92
N GLU A 191 -4.29 -21.46 -27.65
CA GLU A 191 -5.52 -21.30 -26.86
C GLU A 191 -5.62 -19.87 -26.30
N PRO A 192 -6.22 -18.92 -27.05
CA PRO A 192 -6.45 -17.57 -26.57
C PRO A 192 -7.37 -17.56 -25.34
N TRP A 193 -7.06 -16.69 -24.37
CA TRP A 193 -7.83 -16.66 -23.13
C TRP A 193 -9.23 -16.08 -23.34
N LEU A 194 -10.27 -16.78 -22.88
CA LEU A 194 -11.65 -16.30 -22.96
C LEU A 194 -12.18 -15.90 -21.57
N PRO A 195 -12.77 -14.70 -21.43
CA PRO A 195 -13.37 -14.29 -20.17
C PRO A 195 -14.58 -15.16 -19.84
N LYS A 196 -14.75 -15.47 -18.55
CA LYS A 196 -15.96 -16.12 -18.07
C LYS A 196 -17.15 -15.17 -18.24
N LYS A 197 -18.25 -15.65 -18.82
CA LYS A 197 -19.52 -14.92 -18.78
C LYS A 197 -19.95 -14.82 -17.31
N LYS A 198 -20.26 -13.61 -16.86
CA LYS A 198 -20.99 -13.44 -15.61
C LYS A 198 -22.42 -13.97 -15.80
N ASP A 199 -22.94 -14.63 -14.79
CA ASP A 199 -24.35 -15.02 -14.78
C ASP A 199 -25.22 -13.77 -14.77
N TYR A 200 -26.21 -13.73 -15.64
CA TYR A 200 -27.10 -12.57 -15.83
C TYR A 200 -27.85 -12.17 -14.54
N ASN A 201 -28.00 -13.09 -13.58
CA ASN A 201 -28.69 -12.84 -12.32
C ASN A 201 -27.80 -12.22 -11.21
N ASP A 202 -26.50 -12.06 -11.45
CA ASP A 202 -25.52 -11.60 -10.45
C ASP A 202 -25.35 -10.06 -10.40
N THR A 203 -26.18 -9.30 -11.12
CA THR A 203 -26.09 -7.82 -11.18
C THR A 203 -27.27 -7.09 -10.54
N ARG A 204 -28.02 -7.75 -9.65
CA ARG A 204 -29.01 -7.10 -8.76
C ARG A 204 -28.51 -7.10 -7.33
N ASN A 205 -27.51 -6.29 -7.04
CA ASN A 205 -27.23 -5.71 -5.71
C ASN A 205 -26.26 -4.54 -5.87
#